data_AF-A0A7Y0KUY0-F1
#
_entry.id   AF-A0A7Y0KUY0-F1
#
_cell.length_a   1.000
_cell.length_b   1.000
_cell.length_c   1.000
_cell.angle_alpha   90.00
_cell.angle_beta   90.00
_cell.angle_gamma   90.00
#
_symmetry.space_group_name_H-M   'P 1'
#
loop_
_entity.id
_entity.type
_entity.pdbx_description
1 polymer ?
#
loop_
_entity_poly.entity_id
_entity_poly.type
_entity_poly.pdbx_seq_one_letter_code
_entity_poly.pdbx_strand_id
1 'polypeptide(L)'
;MVNASLNWSSIVGILIFLWGIPAGVLGLFQLFFVLQRRADTSPAVIGKSIFLVFQSLGRMLMLPLAGLILFFQGWRLDPILQFAVFLLAAGVIFESATGIISDYQKWRFRTGRASANIPVQQQPTDQVD
;
A
#
# COMPACT_ATOMS: atom_id res chain seq x y z
N MET A 1 -0.06 39.27 -2.84
CA MET A 1 0.35 38.62 -4.10
C MET A 1 0.53 37.15 -3.80
N VAL A 2 -0.30 36.28 -4.36
CA VAL A 2 -0.12 34.83 -4.22
C VAL A 2 1.07 34.48 -5.08
N ASN A 3 2.17 34.06 -4.46
CA ASN A 3 3.32 33.57 -5.20
C ASN A 3 2.86 32.28 -5.89
N ALA A 4 2.53 32.35 -7.18
CA ALA A 4 2.04 31.23 -7.97
C ALA A 4 3.14 30.17 -8.23
N SER A 5 4.34 30.39 -7.69
CA SER A 5 5.39 29.38 -7.63
C SER A 5 5.01 28.29 -6.63
N LEU A 6 5.04 27.03 -7.07
CA LEU A 6 4.98 25.87 -6.17
C LEU A 6 6.05 26.03 -5.08
N ASN A 7 5.65 26.05 -3.81
CA ASN A 7 6.60 25.98 -2.70
C ASN A 7 7.09 24.53 -2.51
N TRP A 8 8.19 24.36 -1.78
CA TRP A 8 8.79 23.05 -1.52
C TRP A 8 7.82 22.08 -0.83
N SER A 9 6.99 22.58 0.09
CA SER A 9 6.00 21.75 0.78
C SER A 9 4.89 21.24 -0.15
N SER A 10 4.48 22.03 -1.13
CA SER A 10 3.50 21.63 -2.14
C SER A 10 4.08 20.59 -3.11
N ILE A 11 5.37 20.70 -3.47
CA ILE A 11 6.08 19.66 -4.25
C ILE A 11 6.11 18.35 -3.46
N VAL A 12 6.45 18.41 -2.18
CA VAL A 12 6.46 17.23 -1.29
C VAL A 12 5.06 16.63 -1.14
N GLY A 13 4.03 17.47 -1.02
CA GLY A 13 2.64 17.03 -0.94
C GLY A 13 2.22 16.22 -2.16
N ILE A 14 2.59 16.68 -3.37
CA ILE A 14 2.34 15.94 -4.63
C ILE A 14 3.10 14.62 -4.63
N LEU A 15 4.38 14.60 -4.23
CA LEU A 15 5.18 13.37 -4.19
C LEU A 15 4.57 12.33 -3.25
N ILE A 16 4.17 12.72 -2.04
CA ILE A 16 3.52 11.82 -1.08
C ILE A 16 2.18 11.33 -1.63
N PHE A 17 1.39 12.21 -2.24
CA PHE A 17 0.10 11.84 -2.83
C PHE A 17 0.26 10.79 -3.93
N LEU A 18 1.17 11.04 -4.88
CA LEU A 18 1.48 10.12 -5.97
C LEU A 18 2.10 8.81 -5.48
N TRP A 19 2.87 8.84 -4.39
CA TRP A 19 3.40 7.63 -3.74
C TRP A 19 2.32 6.82 -3.02
N GLY A 20 1.35 7.51 -2.38
CA GLY A 20 0.26 6.90 -1.64
C GLY A 20 -0.72 6.12 -2.52
N ILE A 21 -0.98 6.58 -3.75
CA ILE A 21 -1.90 5.89 -4.69
C ILE A 21 -1.49 4.42 -4.96
N PRO A 22 -0.31 4.13 -5.53
CA PRO A 22 0.11 2.75 -5.79
C PRO A 22 0.30 1.96 -4.50
N ALA A 23 0.80 2.59 -3.43
CA ALA A 23 0.99 1.95 -2.14
C ALA A 23 -0.34 1.50 -1.52
N GLY A 24 -1.39 2.32 -1.63
CA GLY A 24 -2.73 2.02 -1.17
C GLY A 24 -3.39 0.90 -1.97
N VAL A 25 -3.32 0.98 -3.30
CA VAL A 25 -3.89 -0.04 -4.21
C VAL A 25 -3.27 -1.42 -3.97
N LEU A 26 -1.94 -1.51 -3.89
CA LEU A 26 -1.24 -2.76 -3.60
C LEU A 26 -1.56 -3.30 -2.20
N GLY A 27 -1.65 -2.41 -1.21
CA GLY A 27 -2.07 -2.76 0.14
C GLY A 27 -3.49 -3.33 0.20
N LEU A 28 -4.43 -2.74 -0.55
CA LEU A 28 -5.82 -3.20 -0.63
C LEU A 28 -5.92 -4.61 -1.22
N PHE A 29 -5.22 -4.87 -2.32
CA PHE A 29 -5.18 -6.22 -2.90
C PHE A 29 -4.59 -7.23 -1.93
N GLN A 30 -3.50 -6.87 -1.25
CA GLN A 30 -2.90 -7.76 -0.25
C GLN A 30 -3.85 -8.05 0.91
N LEU A 31 -4.57 -7.05 1.39
CA LEU A 31 -5.57 -7.18 2.44
C LEU A 31 -6.71 -8.11 2.04
N PHE A 32 -7.29 -7.91 0.85
CA PHE A 32 -8.38 -8.73 0.34
C PHE A 32 -7.97 -10.21 0.26
N PHE A 33 -6.80 -10.51 -0.30
CA PHE A 33 -6.31 -11.89 -0.38
C PHE A 33 -6.00 -12.51 0.98
N VAL A 34 -5.43 -11.73 1.91
CA VAL A 34 -5.12 -12.23 3.25
C VAL A 34 -6.41 -12.55 4.00
N LEU A 35 -7.41 -11.68 3.94
CA LEU A 35 -8.69 -11.91 4.62
C LEU A 35 -9.47 -13.10 4.03
N GLN A 36 -9.47 -13.27 2.71
CA GLN A 36 -10.20 -14.37 2.07
C GLN A 36 -9.61 -15.76 2.30
N ARG A 37 -8.29 -15.88 2.50
CA ARG A 37 -7.59 -17.17 2.51
C ARG A 37 -7.22 -17.67 3.93
N ARG A 38 -7.68 -16.99 4.99
CA ARG A 38 -7.35 -17.38 6.37
C ARG A 38 -8.29 -18.47 6.87
N ALA A 39 -7.81 -19.71 6.83
CA ALA A 39 -8.41 -20.84 7.55
C ALA A 39 -7.83 -21.02 8.98
N ASP A 40 -6.60 -20.55 9.23
CA ASP A 40 -5.90 -20.75 10.50
C ASP A 40 -6.04 -19.57 11.47
N THR A 41 -6.60 -19.84 12.66
CA THR A 41 -6.90 -18.85 13.72
C THR A 41 -5.80 -18.81 14.79
N SER A 42 -4.52 -18.76 14.38
CA SER A 42 -3.41 -18.62 15.34
C SER A 42 -3.28 -17.16 15.82
N PRO A 43 -3.01 -16.90 17.13
CA PRO A 43 -2.89 -15.55 17.67
C PRO A 43 -1.85 -14.66 16.95
N ALA A 44 -0.71 -15.24 16.57
CA ALA A 44 0.35 -14.54 15.84
C ALA A 44 -0.11 -14.10 14.43
N VAL A 45 -0.98 -14.90 13.82
CA VAL A 45 -1.53 -14.66 12.49
C VAL A 45 -2.58 -13.54 12.52
N ILE A 46 -3.38 -13.48 13.58
CA ILE A 46 -4.36 -12.42 13.83
C ILE A 46 -3.64 -11.07 14.00
N GLY A 47 -2.63 -11.01 14.88
CA GLY A 47 -1.86 -9.79 15.12
C GLY A 47 -1.22 -9.23 13.84
N LYS A 48 -0.61 -10.11 13.03
CA LYS A 48 -0.06 -9.71 11.73
C LYS A 48 -1.13 -9.20 10.76
N SER A 49 -2.33 -9.75 10.80
CA SER A 49 -3.43 -9.35 9.93
C SER A 49 -3.98 -7.98 10.32
N ILE A 50 -4.14 -7.71 11.62
CA ILE A 50 -4.52 -6.39 12.13
C ILE A 50 -3.49 -5.34 11.71
N PHE A 51 -2.20 -5.63 11.86
CA PHE A 51 -1.14 -4.73 11.42
C PHE A 51 -1.22 -4.42 9.92
N LEU A 52 -1.45 -5.44 9.08
CA LEU A 52 -1.62 -5.26 7.64
C LEU A 52 -2.87 -4.42 7.29
N VAL A 53 -3.96 -4.55 8.05
CA VAL A 53 -5.16 -3.72 7.91
C VAL A 53 -4.85 -2.26 8.22
N PHE A 54 -4.24 -1.97 9.36
CA PHE A 54 -3.85 -0.62 9.73
C PHE A 54 -2.86 -0.03 8.71
N GLN A 55 -1.87 -0.79 8.28
CA GLN A 55 -0.87 -0.35 7.32
C GLN A 55 -1.48 -0.04 5.94
N SER A 56 -2.36 -0.89 5.44
CA SER A 56 -3.02 -0.69 4.14
C SER A 56 -3.99 0.49 4.17
N LEU A 57 -4.80 0.62 5.22
CA LEU A 57 -5.68 1.79 5.42
C LEU A 57 -4.88 3.09 5.56
N GLY A 58 -3.79 3.07 6.32
CA GLY A 58 -2.89 4.21 6.47
C GLY A 58 -2.28 4.64 5.13
N ARG A 59 -1.80 3.69 4.33
CA ARG A 59 -1.25 3.96 2.99
C ARG A 59 -2.31 4.47 2.01
N MET A 60 -3.53 3.96 2.08
CA MET A 60 -4.60 4.29 1.15
C MET A 60 -5.28 5.63 1.45
N LEU A 61 -5.49 5.95 2.73
CA LEU A 61 -6.28 7.13 3.12
C LEU A 61 -5.39 8.22 3.73
N MET A 62 -4.54 7.86 4.70
CA MET A 62 -3.79 8.85 5.47
C MET A 62 -2.65 9.47 4.66
N LEU A 63 -1.91 8.66 3.88
CA LEU A 63 -0.81 9.17 3.06
C LEU A 63 -1.29 10.19 2.00
N PRO A 64 -2.31 9.88 1.17
CA PRO A 64 -2.80 10.82 0.18
C PRO A 64 -3.44 12.06 0.82
N LEU A 65 -4.16 11.90 1.93
CA LEU A 65 -4.73 13.03 2.67
C LEU A 65 -3.64 13.96 3.21
N ALA A 66 -2.57 13.41 3.78
CA ALA A 66 -1.41 14.20 4.21
C ALA A 66 -0.76 14.95 3.04
N GLY A 67 -0.63 14.29 1.89
CA GLY A 67 -0.13 14.92 0.65
C GLY A 67 -1.01 16.08 0.18
N LEU A 68 -2.33 15.92 0.20
CA LEU A 68 -3.29 16.98 -0.16
C LEU A 68 -3.24 18.15 0.81
N ILE A 69 -3.17 17.89 2.12
CA ILE A 69 -3.05 18.94 3.14
C ILE A 69 -1.76 19.75 2.90
N LEU A 70 -0.64 19.08 2.70
CA LEU A 70 0.64 19.74 2.40
C LEU A 70 0.60 20.53 1.09
N PHE A 71 -0.09 20.01 0.07
CA PHE A 71 -0.27 20.72 -1.19
C PHE A 71 -1.01 22.06 -1.00
N PHE A 72 -2.15 22.04 -0.31
CA PHE A 72 -2.99 23.24 -0.13
C PHE A 72 -2.53 24.19 0.98
N GLN A 73 -1.90 23.68 2.05
CA GLN A 73 -1.54 24.46 3.24
C GLN A 73 -0.03 24.66 3.41
N GLY A 74 0.81 24.05 2.57
CA GLY A 74 2.27 24.09 2.71
C GLY A 74 2.89 25.49 2.64
N TRP A 75 2.19 26.44 2.01
CA TRP A 75 2.64 27.84 1.90
C TRP A 75 2.59 28.61 3.23
N ARG A 76 1.91 28.08 4.27
CA ARG A 76 1.84 28.69 5.61
C ARG A 76 2.98 28.25 6.53
N LEU A 77 3.78 27.27 6.11
CA LEU A 77 4.90 26.75 6.89
C LEU A 77 6.13 27.62 6.72
N ASP A 78 6.86 27.86 7.82
CA ASP A 78 8.16 28.51 7.78
C ASP A 78 9.15 27.71 6.92
N PRO A 79 10.13 28.35 6.25
CA PRO A 79 11.06 27.65 5.35
C PRO A 79 11.80 26.46 5.99
N ILE A 80 12.21 26.58 7.25
CA ILE A 80 12.88 25.48 7.98
C ILE A 80 11.93 24.31 8.26
N LEU A 81 10.65 24.58 8.48
CA LEU A 81 9.62 23.58 8.70
C LEU A 81 9.26 22.86 7.39
N GLN A 82 9.24 23.58 6.26
CA GLN A 82 9.09 22.95 4.95
C GLN A 82 10.22 21.96 4.66
N PHE A 83 11.45 22.31 5.04
CA PHE A 83 12.60 21.41 4.92
C PHE A 83 12.50 20.19 5.86
N ALA A 84 12.06 20.38 7.10
CA ALA A 84 11.84 19.27 8.02
C ALA A 84 10.77 18.29 7.48
N VAL A 85 9.68 18.80 6.92
CA VAL A 85 8.64 17.98 6.28
C VAL A 85 9.18 17.26 5.05
N PHE A 86 10.04 17.90 4.26
CA PHE A 86 10.72 17.25 3.14
C PHE A 86 11.56 16.04 3.60
N LEU A 87 12.38 16.20 4.64
CA LEU A 87 13.19 15.11 5.18
C LEU A 87 12.32 13.98 5.74
N LEU A 88 11.24 14.31 6.45
CA LEU A 88 10.29 13.34 6.97
C LEU A 88 9.63 12.55 5.84
N ALA A 89 9.18 13.23 4.79
CA ALA A 89 8.57 12.62 3.62
C ALA A 89 9.54 11.66 2.91
N ALA A 90 10.80 12.08 2.73
CA ALA A 90 11.84 11.23 2.15
C ALA A 90 12.08 9.96 3.00
N GLY A 91 12.12 10.11 4.33
CA GLY A 91 12.23 8.97 5.25
C GLY A 91 11.05 8.00 5.15
N VAL A 92 9.82 8.51 5.12
CA VAL A 92 8.60 7.70 4.94
C VAL A 92 8.60 6.96 3.61
N ILE A 93 9.00 7.62 2.52
CA ILE A 93 9.11 6.97 1.20
C ILE A 93 10.15 5.84 1.25
N PHE A 94 11.33 6.09 1.82
CA PHE A 94 12.39 5.10 1.92
C PHE A 94 12.01 3.89 2.78
N GLU A 95 11.40 4.12 3.94
CA GLU A 95 10.92 3.08 4.84
C GLU A 95 9.79 2.25 4.19
N SER A 96 8.82 2.93 3.57
CA SER A 96 7.69 2.26 2.93
C SER A 96 8.03 1.54 1.62
N ALA A 97 9.07 1.96 0.89
CA ALA A 97 9.45 1.39 -0.41
C ALA A 97 9.70 -0.12 -0.35
N THR A 98 10.43 -0.59 0.66
CA THR A 98 10.73 -2.03 0.81
C THR A 98 9.47 -2.86 0.99
N GLY A 99 8.51 -2.35 1.77
CA GLY A 99 7.20 -2.98 1.96
C GLY A 99 6.37 -3.02 0.69
N ILE A 100 6.30 -1.89 -0.05
CA ILE A 100 5.55 -1.80 -1.31
C ILE A 100 6.12 -2.75 -2.36
N ILE A 101 7.45 -2.83 -2.49
CA ILE A 101 8.11 -3.77 -3.40
C ILE A 101 7.77 -5.22 -3.04
N SER A 102 7.79 -5.57 -1.75
CA SER A 102 7.40 -6.90 -1.28
C SER A 102 5.94 -7.22 -1.62
N ASP A 103 5.04 -6.26 -1.42
CA ASP A 103 3.61 -6.42 -1.70
C ASP A 103 3.36 -6.57 -3.21
N TYR A 104 4.07 -5.79 -4.04
CA TYR A 104 4.06 -5.91 -5.50
C TYR A 104 4.57 -7.27 -5.98
N GLN A 105 5.69 -7.75 -5.46
CA GLN A 105 6.22 -9.08 -5.80
C GLN A 105 5.25 -10.20 -5.44
N LYS A 106 4.65 -10.15 -4.25
CA LYS A 106 3.63 -11.13 -3.81
C LYS A 106 2.42 -11.10 -4.72
N TRP A 107 1.94 -9.91 -5.09
CA TRP A 107 0.86 -9.77 -6.05
C TRP A 107 1.24 -10.38 -7.40
N ARG A 108 2.39 -10.00 -7.98
CA ARG A 108 2.86 -10.47 -9.29
C ARG A 108 3.05 -11.99 -9.35
N PHE A 109 3.57 -12.58 -8.27
CA PHE A 109 3.74 -14.02 -8.14
C PHE A 109 2.41 -14.77 -8.09
N ARG A 110 1.39 -14.19 -7.45
CA ARG A 110 0.04 -14.77 -7.37
C ARG A 110 -0.69 -14.66 -8.70
N THR A 111 -0.61 -13.52 -9.40
CA THR A 111 -1.20 -13.35 -10.73
C THR A 111 -0.52 -14.27 -11.78
N GLY A 112 0.80 -14.50 -11.65
CA GLY A 112 1.54 -15.43 -12.52
C GLY A 112 1.24 -16.92 -12.30
N ARG A 113 0.52 -17.29 -11.23
CA ARG A 113 0.15 -18.67 -10.89
C ARG A 113 -1.36 -18.91 -10.90
N ALA A 114 -2.13 -18.01 -11.51
CA ALA A 114 -3.56 -18.18 -11.73
C ALA A 114 -3.89 -19.17 -12.87
N SER A 115 -2.95 -20.03 -13.31
CA SER A 115 -3.31 -21.34 -13.85
C SER A 115 -3.65 -22.22 -12.66
N ALA A 116 -4.93 -22.28 -12.31
CA ALA A 116 -5.44 -23.27 -11.39
C ALA A 116 -5.14 -24.66 -11.97
N ASN A 117 -4.04 -25.28 -11.53
CA ASN A 117 -3.99 -26.74 -11.49
C ASN A 117 -4.96 -27.14 -10.39
N ILE A 118 -6.24 -27.24 -10.75
CA ILE A 118 -7.16 -28.12 -10.06
C ILE A 118 -6.63 -29.51 -10.38
N PRO A 119 -6.04 -30.27 -9.44
CA PRO A 119 -5.84 -31.68 -9.67
C PRO A 119 -7.25 -32.26 -9.79
N VAL A 120 -7.71 -32.47 -11.01
CA VAL A 120 -8.88 -33.30 -11.28
C VAL A 120 -8.49 -34.66 -10.71
N GLN A 121 -8.99 -34.99 -9.53
CA GLN A 121 -8.99 -36.36 -9.05
C GLN A 121 -9.67 -37.15 -10.15
N GLN A 122 -8.96 -38.15 -10.70
CA GLN A 122 -9.42 -38.98 -11.80
C GLN A 122 -10.88 -39.37 -11.54
N GLN A 123 -11.75 -38.93 -12.45
CA GLN A 123 -13.16 -39.27 -12.43
C GLN A 123 -13.26 -40.80 -12.43
N PRO A 124 -13.93 -41.43 -11.44
CA PRO A 124 -14.00 -42.88 -11.40
C PRO A 124 -14.65 -43.36 -12.70
N THR A 125 -13.96 -44.25 -13.39
CA THR A 125 -14.48 -44.89 -14.61
C THR A 125 -15.67 -45.75 -14.23
N ASP A 126 -16.83 -45.48 -14.82
CA ASP A 126 -18.00 -46.35 -14.78
C ASP A 126 -17.76 -47.61 -15.63
N GLN A 127 -16.72 -48.39 -15.30
CA GLN A 127 -16.57 -49.74 -15.81
C GLN A 127 -17.29 -50.68 -14.86
N VAL A 128 -18.54 -50.95 -15.22
CA VAL A 128 -19.33 -52.08 -14.73
C VAL A 128 -18.75 -53.33 -15.39
N ASP A 129 -18.46 -54.34 -14.58
CA ASP A 129 -17.96 -55.66 -14.99
C ASP A 129 -18.73 -56.29 -16.17
#